data_AF-A0A9X1I995-F1
#
_entry.id   AF-A0A9X1I995-F1
#
_cell.length_a   1.000
_cell.length_b   1.000
_cell.length_c   1.000
_cell.angle_alpha   90.00
_cell.angle_beta   90.00
_cell.angle_gamma   90.00
#
_symmetry.space_group_name_H-M   'P 1'
#
loop_
_entity.id
_entity.type
_entity.pdbx_description
1 polymer ?
#
loop_
_entity_poly.entity_id
_entity_poly.type
_entity_poly.pdbx_seq_one_letter_code
_entity_poly.pdbx_strand_id
1 'polypeptide(L)'
;MTRDEAQDSWEKIVDIGFTDYEKLTREQRVWFNVEPLTTDGLWYHYVNYGADKNADTIADLEYLNFNSVANQLREFNKTYFPSGVPEGPDTRQEQFDKFDEDQLEDDIEEMDEKFWKISDELENALLEHINNSGIGK
;
A
#
# COMPACT_ATOMS: atom_id res chain seq x y z
N MET A 1 0.39 10.33 19.89
CA MET A 1 1.75 10.01 19.44
C MET A 1 1.90 10.57 18.04
N THR A 2 3.03 11.18 17.72
CA THR A 2 3.41 11.53 16.34
C THR A 2 4.07 10.33 15.65
N ARG A 3 4.28 10.43 14.33
CA ARG A 3 5.00 9.40 13.58
C ARG A 3 6.44 9.22 14.07
N ASP A 4 7.14 10.33 14.30
CA ASP A 4 8.51 10.33 14.85
C ASP A 4 8.59 9.65 16.23
N GLU A 5 7.58 9.85 17.08
CA GLU A 5 7.52 9.19 18.39
C GLU A 5 7.29 7.68 18.29
N ALA A 6 6.77 7.20 17.16
CA ALA A 6 6.46 5.79 16.93
C ALA A 6 7.56 5.05 16.14
N GLN A 7 8.65 5.72 15.75
CA GLN A 7 9.68 5.20 14.85
C GLN A 7 10.32 3.89 15.34
N ASP A 8 10.67 3.78 16.62
CA ASP A 8 11.27 2.56 17.19
C ASP A 8 10.33 1.35 17.09
N SER A 9 9.02 1.58 17.15
CA SER A 9 7.99 0.55 17.01
C SER A 9 7.77 0.19 15.55
N TRP A 10 7.80 1.20 14.68
CA TRP A 10 7.76 1.00 13.23
C TRP A 10 8.90 0.10 12.75
N GLU A 11 10.14 0.37 13.14
CA GLU A 11 11.30 -0.43 12.74
C GLU A 11 11.19 -1.91 13.14
N LYS A 12 10.62 -2.19 14.32
CA LYS A 12 10.35 -3.57 14.76
C LYS A 12 9.26 -4.24 13.92
N ILE A 13 8.21 -3.51 13.58
CA ILE A 13 7.13 -4.02 12.71
C ILE A 13 7.69 -4.31 11.31
N VAL A 14 8.53 -3.43 10.78
CA VAL A 14 9.22 -3.61 9.52
C VAL A 14 10.11 -4.85 9.54
N ASP A 15 10.92 -5.04 10.58
CA ASP A 15 11.77 -6.23 10.76
C ASP A 15 10.96 -7.53 10.78
N ILE A 16 9.83 -7.54 11.50
CA ILE A 16 8.89 -8.67 11.51
C ILE A 16 8.30 -8.88 10.12
N GLY A 17 7.80 -7.84 9.47
CA GLY A 17 7.11 -7.92 8.19
C GLY A 17 7.99 -8.45 7.07
N PHE A 18 9.26 -8.06 7.03
CA PHE A 18 10.24 -8.59 6.06
C PHE A 18 10.77 -9.98 6.43
N THR A 19 10.82 -10.34 7.71
CA THR A 19 11.29 -11.67 8.15
C THR A 19 10.22 -12.75 8.02
N ASP A 20 9.01 -12.45 8.49
CA ASP A 20 7.88 -13.38 8.56
C ASP A 20 6.56 -12.61 8.66
N TYR A 21 6.04 -12.19 7.50
CA TYR A 21 4.82 -11.41 7.35
C TYR A 21 3.63 -11.97 8.13
N GLU A 22 3.50 -13.29 8.22
CA GLU A 22 2.38 -13.97 8.89
C GLU A 22 2.41 -13.79 10.42
N LYS A 23 3.52 -13.30 10.99
CA LYS A 23 3.62 -12.95 12.42
C LYS A 23 3.05 -11.58 12.74
N LEU A 24 2.74 -10.76 11.75
CA LEU A 24 2.10 -9.47 11.97
C LEU A 24 0.68 -9.71 12.50
N THR A 25 0.35 -9.05 13.62
CA THR A 25 -1.05 -8.85 14.00
C THR A 25 -1.76 -8.01 12.93
N ARG A 26 -3.09 -8.03 12.88
CA ARG A 26 -3.83 -7.20 11.92
C ARG A 26 -3.48 -5.72 12.08
N GLU A 27 -3.33 -5.25 13.32
CA GLU A 27 -3.02 -3.85 13.62
C GLU A 27 -1.65 -3.45 13.08
N GLN A 28 -0.64 -4.31 13.25
CA GLN A 28 0.70 -4.11 12.70
C GLN A 28 0.71 -4.23 11.18
N ARG A 29 -0.05 -5.17 10.61
CA ARG A 29 -0.16 -5.36 9.16
C ARG A 29 -0.77 -4.14 8.48
N VAL A 30 -1.83 -3.56 9.04
CA VAL A 30 -2.42 -2.30 8.55
C VAL A 30 -1.35 -1.23 8.47
N TRP A 31 -0.55 -1.07 9.53
CA TRP A 31 0.54 -0.10 9.52
C TRP A 31 1.59 -0.43 8.45
N PHE A 32 2.08 -1.66 8.43
CA PHE A 32 3.08 -2.17 7.48
C PHE A 32 2.68 -1.96 6.01
N ASN A 33 1.43 -2.26 5.66
CA ASN A 33 0.96 -2.19 4.28
C ASN A 33 0.57 -0.78 3.84
N VAL A 34 0.06 0.06 4.75
CA VAL A 34 -0.54 1.38 4.39
C VAL A 34 0.46 2.52 4.49
N GLU A 35 1.40 2.46 5.43
CA GLU A 35 2.41 3.53 5.59
C GLU A 35 3.17 3.84 4.29
N PRO A 36 3.71 2.85 3.55
CA PRO A 36 4.43 3.11 2.31
C PRO A 36 3.59 3.82 1.24
N LEU A 37 2.27 3.60 1.22
CA LEU A 37 1.39 4.29 0.26
C LEU A 37 1.39 5.79 0.53
N THR A 38 1.32 6.18 1.81
CA THR A 38 1.27 7.60 2.21
C THR A 38 2.61 8.33 2.05
N THR A 39 3.73 7.60 1.94
CA THR A 39 5.06 8.18 1.72
C THR A 39 5.46 8.19 0.26
N ASP A 40 5.19 7.10 -0.44
CA ASP A 40 5.80 6.84 -1.75
C ASP A 40 4.76 6.76 -2.89
N GLY A 41 3.46 6.69 -2.58
CA GLY A 41 2.38 6.67 -3.56
C GLY A 41 1.95 5.26 -4.00
N LEU A 42 0.91 5.20 -4.86
CA LEU A 42 0.35 3.92 -5.31
C LEU A 42 1.18 3.30 -6.42
N TRP A 43 1.83 4.10 -7.27
CA TRP A 43 2.73 3.55 -8.27
C TRP A 43 3.93 2.83 -7.64
N TYR A 44 4.54 3.45 -6.62
CA TYR A 44 5.69 2.86 -5.92
C TYR A 44 5.36 1.49 -5.31
N HIS A 45 4.12 1.30 -4.84
CA HIS A 45 3.62 0.01 -4.38
C HIS A 45 3.69 -1.08 -5.46
N TYR A 46 3.36 -0.77 -6.72
CA TYR A 46 3.38 -1.73 -7.82
C TYR A 46 4.78 -2.05 -8.34
N VAL A 47 5.69 -1.06 -8.37
CA VAL A 47 7.07 -1.30 -8.85
C VAL A 47 8.01 -1.88 -7.79
N ASN A 48 7.53 -2.09 -6.55
CA ASN A 48 8.30 -2.67 -5.45
C ASN A 48 7.56 -3.82 -4.77
N TYR A 49 8.14 -4.35 -3.71
CA TYR A 49 7.61 -5.51 -2.96
C TYR A 49 6.27 -5.27 -2.25
N GLY A 50 5.79 -4.02 -2.15
CA GLY A 50 4.47 -3.73 -1.57
C GLY A 50 3.34 -4.51 -2.25
N ALA A 51 3.36 -4.57 -3.58
CA ALA A 51 2.35 -5.27 -4.37
C ALA A 51 2.38 -6.80 -4.24
N ASP A 52 3.39 -7.40 -3.62
CA ASP A 52 3.34 -8.84 -3.26
C ASP A 52 2.24 -9.12 -2.23
N LYS A 53 1.86 -8.09 -1.47
CA LYS A 53 0.77 -8.12 -0.48
C LYS A 53 -0.45 -7.30 -0.93
N ASN A 54 -0.61 -7.07 -2.24
CA ASN A 54 -1.65 -6.20 -2.81
C ASN A 54 -3.07 -6.52 -2.30
N ALA A 55 -3.43 -7.80 -2.18
CA ALA A 55 -4.73 -8.22 -1.66
C ALA A 55 -4.93 -7.84 -0.18
N ASP A 56 -3.89 -8.00 0.64
CA ASP A 56 -3.93 -7.57 2.05
C ASP A 56 -3.96 -6.05 2.16
N THR A 57 -3.16 -5.33 1.37
CA THR A 57 -3.18 -3.85 1.30
C THR A 57 -4.57 -3.32 0.98
N ILE A 58 -5.26 -3.90 -0.01
CA ILE A 58 -6.65 -3.55 -0.34
C ILE A 58 -7.57 -3.78 0.85
N ALA A 59 -7.45 -4.94 1.52
CA ALA A 59 -8.27 -5.25 2.69
C ALA A 59 -7.95 -4.36 3.90
N ASP A 60 -6.70 -3.92 4.08
CA ASP A 60 -6.28 -2.96 5.12
C ASP A 60 -6.86 -1.56 4.86
N LEU A 61 -6.85 -1.09 3.60
CA LEU A 61 -7.49 0.16 3.20
C LEU A 61 -9.00 0.15 3.50
N GLU A 62 -9.70 -0.94 3.19
CA GLU A 62 -11.13 -1.08 3.49
C GLU A 62 -11.41 -1.08 5.00
N TYR A 63 -10.53 -1.68 5.78
CA TYR A 63 -10.63 -1.68 7.24
C TYR A 63 -10.45 -0.29 7.85
N LEU A 64 -9.63 0.56 7.23
CA LEU A 64 -9.54 1.98 7.56
C LEU A 64 -10.67 2.83 6.94
N ASN A 65 -11.64 2.22 6.26
CA ASN A 65 -12.73 2.85 5.50
C ASN A 65 -12.32 3.60 4.22
N PHE A 66 -11.11 3.39 3.71
CA PHE A 66 -10.60 3.98 2.45
C PHE A 66 -10.99 3.13 1.23
N ASN A 67 -12.30 2.84 1.12
CA ASN A 67 -12.87 2.06 0.02
C ASN A 67 -12.59 2.69 -1.36
N SER A 68 -12.47 4.01 -1.43
CA SER A 68 -12.12 4.73 -2.68
C SER A 68 -10.70 4.37 -3.15
N VAL A 69 -9.71 4.33 -2.26
CA VAL A 69 -8.32 3.92 -2.59
C VAL A 69 -8.29 2.43 -2.93
N ALA A 70 -8.96 1.60 -2.14
CA ALA A 70 -9.08 0.17 -2.40
C ALA A 70 -9.66 -0.11 -3.80
N ASN A 71 -10.66 0.65 -4.22
CA ASN A 71 -11.24 0.52 -5.56
C ASN A 71 -10.32 1.03 -6.66
N GLN A 72 -9.52 2.08 -6.44
CA GLN A 72 -8.48 2.50 -7.40
C GLN A 72 -7.50 1.35 -7.69
N LEU A 73 -6.98 0.69 -6.64
CA LEU A 73 -6.10 -0.46 -6.81
C LEU A 73 -6.79 -1.61 -7.56
N ARG A 74 -8.07 -1.89 -7.27
CA ARG A 74 -8.83 -2.93 -7.98
C ARG A 74 -9.04 -2.61 -9.46
N GLU A 75 -9.38 -1.36 -9.80
CA GLU A 75 -9.55 -0.98 -11.20
C GLU A 75 -8.21 -1.07 -11.95
N PHE A 76 -7.12 -0.60 -11.36
CA PHE A 76 -5.78 -0.75 -11.93
C PHE A 76 -5.42 -2.23 -12.14
N ASN A 77 -5.65 -3.08 -11.13
CA ASN A 77 -5.42 -4.52 -11.22
C ASN A 77 -6.24 -5.19 -12.32
N LYS A 78 -7.48 -4.77 -12.59
CA LYS A 78 -8.30 -5.37 -13.66
C LYS A 78 -7.69 -5.17 -15.04
N THR A 79 -7.08 -4.01 -15.27
CA THR A 79 -6.45 -3.66 -16.55
C THR A 79 -5.10 -4.35 -16.69
N TYR A 80 -4.22 -4.18 -15.70
CA TYR A 80 -2.82 -4.56 -15.81
C TYR A 80 -2.52 -5.97 -15.30
N PHE A 81 -3.34 -6.48 -14.37
CA PHE A 81 -3.16 -7.76 -13.68
C PHE A 81 -4.44 -8.62 -13.65
N PRO A 82 -5.09 -8.92 -14.80
CA PRO A 82 -6.39 -9.60 -14.85
C PRO A 82 -6.36 -11.03 -14.30
N SER A 83 -5.18 -11.64 -14.18
CA SER A 83 -4.96 -12.97 -13.58
C SER A 83 -4.43 -12.92 -12.15
N GLY A 84 -4.46 -11.75 -11.51
CA GLY A 84 -3.84 -11.48 -10.22
C GLY A 84 -2.49 -10.77 -10.36
N VAL A 85 -2.10 -10.06 -9.31
CA VAL A 85 -0.82 -9.35 -9.24
C VAL A 85 0.31 -10.37 -9.07
N PRO A 86 1.27 -10.45 -10.00
CA PRO A 86 2.38 -11.40 -9.90
C PRO A 86 3.35 -10.99 -8.78
N GLU A 87 4.03 -11.98 -8.21
CA GLU A 87 5.03 -11.77 -7.15
C GLU A 87 6.34 -11.23 -7.73
N GLY A 88 6.94 -10.28 -7.01
CA GLY A 88 8.20 -9.65 -7.35
C GLY A 88 8.09 -8.51 -8.37
N PRO A 89 8.96 -7.49 -8.25
CA PRO A 89 8.94 -6.32 -9.12
C PRO A 89 9.27 -6.65 -10.59
N ASP A 90 10.23 -7.56 -10.84
CA ASP A 90 10.63 -7.92 -12.20
C ASP A 90 9.47 -8.54 -13.00
N THR A 91 8.72 -9.47 -12.40
CA THR A 91 7.55 -10.10 -13.04
C THR A 91 6.44 -9.08 -13.33
N ARG A 92 6.27 -8.08 -12.48
CA ARG A 92 5.33 -6.97 -12.72
C ARG A 92 5.81 -6.07 -13.85
N GLN A 93 7.11 -5.75 -13.91
CA GLN A 93 7.68 -5.00 -15.02
C GLN A 93 7.47 -5.71 -16.35
N GLU A 94 7.76 -7.01 -16.43
CA GLU A 94 7.50 -7.82 -17.63
C GLU A 94 6.02 -7.81 -18.06
N GLN A 95 5.11 -7.63 -17.10
CA GLN A 95 3.69 -7.50 -17.38
C GLN A 95 3.34 -6.12 -17.91
N PHE A 96 3.89 -5.05 -17.32
CA PHE A 96 3.72 -3.67 -17.79
C PHE A 96 4.29 -3.46 -19.19
N ASP A 97 5.43 -4.07 -19.52
CA ASP A 97 6.08 -3.99 -20.85
C ASP A 97 5.21 -4.51 -22.02
N LYS A 98 4.08 -5.17 -21.72
CA LYS A 98 3.12 -5.66 -22.72
C LYS A 98 2.08 -4.62 -23.12
N PHE A 99 1.99 -3.52 -22.39
CA PHE A 99 1.04 -2.44 -22.63
C PHE A 99 1.71 -1.29 -23.37
N ASP A 100 0.88 -0.40 -23.92
CA ASP A 100 1.35 0.84 -24.53
C ASP A 100 1.90 1.77 -23.44
N GLU A 101 3.11 2.30 -23.64
CA GLU A 101 3.84 3.08 -22.63
C GLU A 101 3.11 4.39 -22.31
N ASP A 102 2.66 5.12 -23.33
CA ASP A 102 1.93 6.38 -23.16
C ASP A 102 0.62 6.16 -22.39
N GLN A 103 -0.15 5.11 -22.73
CA GLN A 103 -1.38 4.78 -22.00
C GLN A 103 -1.12 4.34 -20.55
N LEU A 104 -0.05 3.59 -20.30
CA LEU A 104 0.31 3.16 -18.95
C LEU A 104 0.71 4.37 -18.11
N GLU A 105 1.50 5.29 -18.66
CA GLU A 105 1.90 6.53 -18.00
C GLU A 105 0.66 7.37 -17.63
N ASP A 106 -0.26 7.60 -18.57
CA ASP A 106 -1.51 8.34 -18.33
C ASP A 106 -2.35 7.70 -17.20
N ASP A 107 -2.49 6.37 -17.20
CA ASP A 107 -3.26 5.64 -16.17
C ASP A 107 -2.60 5.70 -14.79
N ILE A 108 -1.26 5.67 -14.73
CA ILE A 108 -0.47 5.81 -13.49
C ILE A 108 -0.65 7.22 -12.93
N GLU A 109 -0.48 8.25 -13.77
CA GLU A 109 -0.64 9.64 -13.36
C GLU A 109 -2.07 9.89 -12.84
N GLU A 110 -3.09 9.41 -13.53
CA GLU A 110 -4.48 9.55 -13.10
C GLU A 110 -4.73 8.86 -11.74
N MET A 111 -4.15 7.67 -11.52
CA MET A 111 -4.25 6.94 -10.26
C MET A 111 -3.57 7.70 -9.11
N ASP A 112 -2.32 8.12 -9.28
CA ASP A 112 -1.58 8.82 -8.22
C ASP A 112 -2.20 10.19 -7.93
N GLU A 113 -2.64 10.95 -8.95
CA GLU A 113 -3.33 12.23 -8.73
C GLU A 113 -4.59 12.08 -7.88
N LYS A 114 -5.37 11.01 -8.09
CA LYS A 114 -6.57 10.72 -7.29
C LYS A 114 -6.21 10.33 -5.87
N PHE A 115 -5.13 9.56 -5.69
CA PHE A 115 -4.64 9.16 -4.39
C PHE A 115 -4.15 10.35 -3.56
N TRP A 116 -3.28 11.19 -4.13
CA TRP A 116 -2.70 12.33 -3.42
C TRP A 116 -3.73 13.38 -2.97
N LYS A 117 -4.92 13.42 -3.58
CA LYS A 117 -6.03 14.27 -3.11
C LYS A 117 -6.59 13.84 -1.74
N ILE A 118 -6.36 12.61 -1.32
CA ILE A 118 -6.89 12.02 -0.08
C ILE A 118 -5.80 11.37 0.80
N SER A 119 -4.52 11.51 0.45
CA SER A 119 -3.40 10.90 1.18
C SER A 119 -3.31 11.40 2.62
N ASP A 120 -3.54 12.70 2.84
CA ASP A 120 -3.50 13.31 4.17
C ASP A 120 -4.59 12.73 5.09
N GLU A 121 -5.78 12.44 4.53
CA GLU A 121 -6.86 11.80 5.28
C GLU A 121 -6.48 10.36 5.68
N LEU A 122 -5.82 9.63 4.76
CA LEU A 122 -5.33 8.28 5.01
C LEU A 122 -4.21 8.25 6.06
N GLU A 123 -3.26 9.17 5.97
CA GLU A 123 -2.18 9.30 6.96
C GLU A 123 -2.74 9.59 8.36
N ASN A 124 -3.71 10.51 8.46
CA ASN A 124 -4.37 10.81 9.74
C ASN A 124 -5.12 9.59 10.29
N ALA A 125 -5.86 8.87 9.46
CA ALA A 125 -6.58 7.66 9.88
C ALA A 125 -5.62 6.54 10.33
N LEU A 126 -4.48 6.40 9.63
CA LEU A 126 -3.44 5.46 10.03
C LEU A 126 -2.83 5.86 11.38
N LEU A 127 -2.54 7.14 11.61
CA LEU A 127 -2.01 7.64 12.88
C LEU A 127 -3.02 7.43 14.02
N GLU A 128 -4.31 7.63 13.78
CA GLU A 128 -5.37 7.30 14.75
C GLU A 128 -5.40 5.81 15.07
N HIS A 129 -5.31 4.94 14.06
CA HIS A 129 -5.24 3.49 14.24
C HIS A 129 -4.05 3.06 15.10
N ILE A 130 -2.85 3.62 14.85
CA ILE A 130 -1.64 3.37 15.63
C ILE A 130 -1.83 3.78 17.10
N ASN A 131 -2.40 4.97 17.32
CA ASN A 131 -2.64 5.51 18.67
C ASN A 131 -3.67 4.69 19.45
N ASN A 132 -4.76 4.27 18.79
CA ASN A 132 -5.87 3.54 19.41
C ASN A 132 -5.52 2.09 19.73
N SER A 133 -4.76 1.42 18.86
CA SER A 133 -4.30 0.04 19.08
C SER A 133 -3.12 -0.04 20.06
N GLY A 134 -2.36 1.04 20.22
CA GLY A 134 -1.19 1.08 21.08
C GLY A 134 0.05 0.41 20.48
N ILE A 135 0.02 0.00 19.20
CA ILE A 135 1.14 -0.64 18.50
C ILE A 135 2.35 0.28 18.32
N GLY A 136 2.18 1.59 18.49
CA GLY A 136 3.28 2.56 18.45
C GLY A 136 4.08 2.66 19.76
N LYS A 137 3.63 2.02 20.86
CA LYS A 137 4.21 2.16 22.21
C LYS A 137 5.25 1.10 22.56
#